data_AF-A0A5A7NUT6-F1
#
_entry.id   AF-A0A5A7NUT6-F1
#
_cell.length_a   1.000
_cell.length_b   1.000
_cell.length_c   1.000
_cell.angle_alpha   90.00
_cell.angle_beta   90.00
_cell.angle_gamma   90.00
#
_symmetry.space_group_name_H-M   'P 1'
#
loop_
_entity.id
_entity.type
_entity.pdbx_description
1 polymer ?
#
loop_
_entity_poly.entity_id
_entity_poly.type
_entity_poly.pdbx_seq_one_letter_code
_entity_poly.pdbx_strand_id
1 'polypeptide(L)'
;MEEAIRKSALRQAREIIDSHPGHVFYAVALDGVSTEPAARIELPVLALNSEQALRRDLRLDAPVRDEEPEPLGDPAPAEDTRGGFSEDGSDFQSELHDVVVSDTEDIILHGARPDADADADADADAEDGDGGADVFAPEEDTESVEDLLGEDLGEEAAEDGSSFYSTRWNPPEWHWCSMELFDESASELWSEALTSVARRHGWEETIRRYYRMLVSIAIDLGRELAVGRNADLIAYVSDEDHADQLLRACLTPEQLAAHFPDLAALPADLPRS
;
A
#
# COMPACT_ATOMS: atom_id res chain seq x y z
N MET A 1 4.35 -16.41 7.52
CA MET A 1 4.17 -14.96 7.56
C MET A 1 3.82 -14.43 6.19
N GLU A 2 4.69 -14.58 5.19
CA GLU A 2 4.45 -14.18 3.79
C GLU A 2 3.05 -14.52 3.27
N GLU A 3 2.65 -15.80 3.35
CA GLU A 3 1.34 -16.22 2.86
C GLU A 3 0.16 -15.57 3.60
N ALA A 4 0.32 -15.26 4.88
CA ALA A 4 -0.71 -14.56 5.65
C ALA A 4 -0.84 -13.10 5.20
N ILE A 5 0.30 -12.41 5.00
CA ILE A 5 0.35 -11.04 4.48
C ILE A 5 -0.26 -11.01 3.08
N ARG A 6 0.18 -11.90 2.18
CA ARG A 6 -0.36 -12.03 0.82
C ARG A 6 -1.87 -12.22 0.80
N LYS A 7 -2.38 -13.19 1.57
CA LYS A 7 -3.82 -13.47 1.63
C LYS A 7 -4.61 -12.29 2.18
N SER A 8 -4.12 -11.64 3.23
CA SER A 8 -4.83 -10.49 3.80
C SER A 8 -4.83 -9.29 2.85
N ALA A 9 -3.67 -8.94 2.28
CA ALA A 9 -3.54 -7.85 1.32
C ALA A 9 -4.43 -8.07 0.09
N LEU A 10 -4.42 -9.29 -0.48
CA LEU A 10 -5.25 -9.61 -1.63
C LEU A 10 -6.75 -9.54 -1.31
N ARG A 11 -7.15 -10.03 -0.14
CA ARG A 11 -8.55 -9.96 0.33
C ARG A 11 -9.01 -8.51 0.44
N GLN A 12 -8.25 -7.67 1.14
CA GLN A 12 -8.60 -6.26 1.34
C GLN A 12 -8.61 -5.48 0.04
N ALA A 13 -7.60 -5.66 -0.81
CA ALA A 13 -7.55 -5.00 -2.13
C ALA A 13 -8.76 -5.37 -2.99
N ARG A 14 -9.15 -6.66 -3.02
CA ARG A 14 -10.34 -7.12 -3.76
C ARG A 14 -11.61 -6.52 -3.20
N GLU A 15 -11.78 -6.52 -1.88
CA GLU A 15 -12.95 -5.94 -1.22
C GLU A 15 -13.16 -4.47 -1.63
N ILE A 16 -12.08 -3.68 -1.71
CA ILE A 16 -12.14 -2.28 -2.12
C ILE A 16 -12.46 -2.17 -3.61
N ILE A 17 -11.79 -2.94 -4.46
CA ILE A 17 -12.01 -2.91 -5.91
C ILE A 17 -13.46 -3.31 -6.26
N ASP A 18 -13.98 -4.35 -5.60
CA ASP A 18 -15.32 -4.87 -5.81
C ASP A 18 -16.39 -3.93 -5.26
N SER A 19 -16.12 -3.23 -4.15
CA SER A 19 -17.00 -2.19 -3.60
C SER A 19 -17.07 -0.93 -4.46
N HIS A 20 -16.13 -0.75 -5.41
CA HIS A 20 -16.06 0.42 -6.28
C HIS A 20 -16.11 0.04 -7.77
N PRO A 21 -17.23 -0.53 -8.27
CA PRO A 21 -17.38 -0.98 -9.65
C PRO A 21 -17.40 0.17 -10.68
N GLY A 22 -17.33 1.44 -10.26
CA GLY A 22 -17.12 2.59 -11.16
C GLY A 22 -15.67 3.06 -11.29
N HIS A 23 -14.75 2.55 -10.46
CA HIS A 23 -13.39 3.05 -10.35
C HIS A 23 -12.38 2.20 -11.13
N VAL A 24 -11.43 2.84 -11.79
CA VAL A 24 -10.31 2.14 -12.44
C VAL A 24 -9.10 2.33 -11.53
N PHE A 25 -8.66 1.24 -10.93
CA PHE A 25 -7.51 1.24 -10.03
C PHE A 25 -6.24 1.11 -10.85
N TYR A 26 -5.26 1.97 -10.58
CA TYR A 26 -4.00 2.01 -11.33
C TYR A 26 -2.80 1.62 -10.47
N ALA A 27 -2.92 1.64 -9.14
CA ALA A 27 -1.81 1.35 -8.25
C ALA A 27 -2.26 0.70 -6.94
N VAL A 28 -1.41 -0.20 -6.45
CA VAL A 28 -1.44 -0.78 -5.10
C VAL A 28 -0.02 -0.71 -4.54
N ALA A 29 0.13 -0.30 -3.29
CA ALA A 29 1.43 -0.23 -2.63
C ALA A 29 1.39 -0.91 -1.27
N LEU A 30 2.49 -1.57 -0.92
CA LEU A 30 2.81 -1.95 0.45
C LEU A 30 3.73 -0.87 1.01
N ASP A 31 3.27 -0.13 2.01
CA ASP A 31 3.93 1.06 2.56
C ASP A 31 4.22 0.89 4.06
N GLY A 32 5.01 1.79 4.65
CA GLY A 32 5.37 1.74 6.08
C GLY A 32 6.46 0.72 6.41
N VAL A 33 7.43 0.53 5.51
CA VAL A 33 8.53 -0.42 5.72
C VAL A 33 9.65 0.26 6.53
N SER A 34 10.21 -0.45 7.52
CA SER A 34 11.31 0.08 8.33
C SER A 34 12.64 0.03 7.57
N THR A 35 13.33 1.17 7.42
CA THR A 35 14.60 1.27 6.70
C THR A 35 15.81 1.31 7.63
N GLU A 36 15.73 2.16 8.64
CA GLU A 36 16.78 2.28 9.65
C GLU A 36 16.68 1.16 10.69
N PRO A 37 17.80 0.81 11.39
CA PRO A 37 17.82 -0.05 12.57
C PRO A 37 16.85 0.43 13.65
N ALA A 38 15.58 0.07 13.50
CA ALA A 38 14.51 0.50 14.35
C ALA A 38 14.46 -0.40 15.59
N ALA A 39 13.95 0.16 16.69
CA ALA A 39 13.68 -0.64 17.89
C ALA A 39 12.66 -1.76 17.61
N ARG A 40 11.85 -1.62 16.54
CA ARG A 40 10.79 -2.52 16.12
C ARG A 40 10.65 -2.51 14.60
N ILE A 41 10.51 -3.68 13.98
CA ILE A 41 10.12 -3.82 12.56
C ILE A 41 8.60 -3.73 12.47
N GLU A 42 8.10 -2.78 11.69
CA GLU A 42 6.67 -2.58 11.47
C GLU A 42 6.14 -3.43 10.32
N LEU A 43 4.88 -3.86 10.43
CA LEU A 43 4.18 -4.54 9.34
C LEU A 43 3.78 -3.53 8.27
N PRO A 44 3.73 -3.95 6.99
CA PRO A 44 3.37 -3.02 5.95
C PRO A 44 1.87 -2.73 6.04
N VAL A 45 1.50 -1.52 5.66
CA VAL A 45 0.12 -1.16 5.39
C VAL A 45 -0.16 -1.27 3.90
N LEU A 46 -1.43 -1.51 3.58
CA LEU A 46 -1.89 -1.55 2.20
C LEU A 46 -2.39 -0.16 1.80
N ALA A 47 -2.00 0.27 0.61
CA ALA A 47 -2.51 1.48 -0.02
C ALA A 47 -2.96 1.19 -1.46
N LEU A 48 -4.05 1.82 -1.89
CA LEU A 48 -4.62 1.71 -3.24
C LEU A 48 -5.01 3.08 -3.76
N ASN A 49 -4.92 3.26 -5.07
CA ASN A 49 -5.47 4.45 -5.71
C ASN A 49 -6.18 4.16 -7.03
N SER A 50 -7.14 5.03 -7.35
CA SER A 50 -7.92 4.99 -8.57
C SER A 50 -7.80 6.28 -9.35
N GLU A 51 -7.99 6.21 -10.65
CA GLU A 51 -7.96 7.38 -11.54
C GLU A 51 -9.02 8.42 -11.13
N GLN A 52 -10.12 7.98 -10.54
CA GLN A 52 -11.21 8.82 -10.05
C GLN A 52 -10.80 9.59 -8.80
N ALA A 53 -10.14 8.91 -7.85
CA ALA A 53 -9.59 9.52 -6.64
C ALA A 53 -8.51 10.55 -7.01
N LEU A 54 -7.52 10.15 -7.82
CA LEU A 54 -6.48 11.06 -8.29
C LEU A 54 -7.04 12.33 -8.95
N ARG A 55 -8.02 12.19 -9.86
CA ARG A 55 -8.65 13.35 -10.50
C ARG A 55 -9.40 14.25 -9.52
N ARG A 56 -9.96 13.71 -8.45
CA ARG A 56 -10.63 14.50 -7.41
C ARG A 56 -9.58 15.31 -6.66
N ASP A 57 -8.49 14.68 -6.26
CA ASP A 57 -7.46 15.30 -5.43
C ASP A 57 -6.74 16.40 -6.22
N LEU A 58 -6.42 16.16 -7.50
CA LEU A 58 -5.89 17.18 -8.42
C LEU A 58 -6.83 18.39 -8.66
N ARG A 59 -8.15 18.24 -8.45
CA ARG A 59 -9.10 19.37 -8.53
C ARG A 59 -9.13 20.18 -7.25
N LEU A 60 -8.89 19.55 -6.11
CA LEU A 60 -8.84 20.23 -4.81
C LEU A 60 -7.55 21.05 -4.67
N ASP A 61 -6.45 20.55 -5.26
CA ASP A 61 -5.16 21.24 -5.28
C ASP A 61 -5.04 22.31 -6.38
N ALA A 62 -6.06 22.46 -7.23
CA ALA A 62 -6.05 23.52 -8.23
C ALA A 62 -6.07 24.88 -7.50
N PRO A 63 -5.12 25.80 -7.77
CA PRO A 63 -5.15 27.11 -7.15
C PRO A 63 -6.50 27.74 -7.46
N VAL A 64 -7.20 28.19 -6.42
CA VAL A 64 -8.38 29.05 -6.57
C VAL A 64 -7.91 30.16 -7.50
N ARG A 65 -8.42 30.16 -8.73
CA ARG A 65 -8.21 31.30 -9.62
C ARG A 65 -8.86 32.44 -8.86
N ASP A 66 -8.05 33.36 -8.34
CA ASP A 66 -8.54 34.67 -7.94
C ASP A 66 -9.37 35.14 -9.13
N GLU A 67 -10.70 35.07 -9.00
CA GLU A 67 -11.60 35.64 -9.97
C GLU A 67 -11.27 37.12 -9.94
N GLU A 68 -10.44 37.55 -10.89
CA GLU A 68 -10.16 38.94 -11.16
C GLU A 68 -11.53 39.61 -11.22
N PRO A 69 -11.85 40.53 -10.29
CA PRO A 69 -13.20 41.07 -10.20
C PRO A 69 -13.52 41.64 -11.56
N GLU A 70 -14.57 41.12 -12.20
CA GLU A 70 -15.00 41.59 -13.51
C GLU A 70 -14.99 43.12 -13.47
N PRO A 71 -14.33 43.80 -14.43
CA PRO A 71 -14.30 45.25 -14.40
C PRO A 71 -15.75 45.70 -14.40
N LEU A 72 -16.17 46.37 -13.31
CA LEU A 72 -17.48 46.99 -13.19
C LEU A 72 -17.68 47.83 -14.46
N GLY A 73 -18.42 47.28 -15.41
CA GLY A 73 -18.89 48.02 -16.57
C GLY A 73 -19.69 49.18 -16.02
N ASP A 74 -19.30 50.39 -16.42
CA ASP A 74 -19.97 51.64 -16.06
C ASP A 74 -21.49 51.44 -16.05
N PRO A 75 -22.20 51.82 -14.96
CA PRO A 75 -23.65 51.72 -14.95
C PRO A 75 -24.19 52.65 -16.04
N ALA A 76 -24.73 52.06 -17.11
CA ALA A 76 -25.52 52.77 -18.08
C ALA A 76 -26.67 53.50 -17.35
N PRO A 77 -26.99 54.75 -17.73
CA PRO A 77 -28.00 55.53 -17.04
C PRO A 77 -29.36 54.85 -17.16
N ALA A 78 -30.04 54.76 -16.02
CA ALA A 78 -31.36 54.17 -15.87
C ALA A 78 -32.37 54.79 -16.83
N GLU A 79 -32.86 53.99 -17.78
CA GLU A 79 -34.09 54.30 -18.49
C GLU A 79 -35.27 53.62 -17.78
N ASP A 80 -36.15 54.51 -17.32
CA ASP A 80 -37.44 54.31 -16.69
C ASP A 80 -38.33 53.37 -17.52
N THR A 81 -38.70 52.21 -16.98
CA THR A 81 -39.89 51.51 -17.47
C THR A 81 -40.69 50.94 -16.29
N ARG A 82 -41.51 51.83 -15.74
CA ARG A 82 -42.79 51.51 -15.09
C ARG A 82 -43.57 50.45 -15.87
N GLY A 83 -44.04 49.42 -15.15
CA GLY A 83 -45.40 48.92 -15.31
C GLY A 83 -45.57 47.40 -15.32
N GLY A 84 -46.35 46.90 -14.36
CA GLY A 84 -47.27 45.78 -14.64
C GLY A 84 -47.09 44.51 -13.80
N PHE A 85 -47.78 44.47 -12.65
CA PHE A 85 -48.63 43.37 -12.17
C PHE A 85 -48.34 41.93 -12.67
N SER A 86 -48.08 40.99 -11.74
CA SER A 86 -49.15 40.17 -11.13
C SER A 86 -48.59 39.25 -10.04
N GLU A 87 -49.35 39.19 -8.95
CA GLU A 87 -49.37 38.10 -7.97
C GLU A 87 -49.65 36.76 -8.67
N ASP A 88 -48.90 35.72 -8.32
CA ASP A 88 -49.51 34.41 -8.07
C ASP A 88 -48.62 33.60 -7.12
N GLY A 89 -49.25 33.08 -6.08
CA GLY A 89 -48.60 32.29 -5.05
C GLY A 89 -48.54 30.82 -5.45
N SER A 90 -47.52 30.12 -5.00
CA SER A 90 -47.62 28.68 -4.78
C SER A 90 -46.58 28.27 -3.76
N ASP A 91 -47.09 27.88 -2.59
CA ASP A 91 -46.46 26.97 -1.66
C ASP A 91 -45.76 25.81 -2.39
N PHE A 92 -44.54 25.48 -1.97
CA PHE A 92 -44.07 24.10 -1.99
C PHE A 92 -43.30 23.84 -0.71
N GLN A 93 -44.00 23.21 0.22
CA GLN A 93 -43.46 22.71 1.48
C GLN A 93 -42.58 21.48 1.24
N SER A 94 -41.55 21.42 2.07
CA SER A 94 -40.65 20.33 2.42
C SER A 94 -41.26 18.93 2.38
N GLU A 95 -40.57 18.01 1.71
CA GLU A 95 -40.58 16.58 2.08
C GLU A 95 -39.14 16.13 2.34
N LEU A 96 -38.81 16.03 3.62
CA LEU A 96 -37.68 15.30 4.17
C LEU A 96 -37.98 13.80 4.02
N HIS A 97 -37.18 13.10 3.21
CA HIS A 97 -37.21 11.65 3.22
C HIS A 97 -36.38 11.10 4.39
N ASP A 98 -37.14 10.58 5.34
CA ASP A 98 -36.76 9.67 6.40
C ASP A 98 -36.27 8.34 5.78
N VAL A 99 -34.98 8.02 5.92
CA VAL A 99 -34.45 6.69 5.58
C VAL A 99 -34.29 5.90 6.87
N VAL A 100 -35.16 4.90 6.95
CA VAL A 100 -35.33 3.92 8.00
C VAL A 100 -34.03 3.18 8.29
N VAL A 101 -33.64 3.24 9.56
CA VAL A 101 -32.68 2.34 10.21
C VAL A 101 -33.31 0.93 10.23
N SER A 102 -32.65 -0.06 9.64
CA SER A 102 -33.03 -1.47 9.77
C SER A 102 -32.01 -2.20 10.64
N ASP A 103 -32.52 -2.68 11.77
CA ASP A 103 -32.06 -3.73 12.66
C ASP A 103 -30.92 -4.66 12.20
N THR A 104 -29.85 -4.63 12.99
CA THR A 104 -29.44 -5.72 13.90
C THR A 104 -29.88 -7.14 13.53
N GLU A 105 -28.92 -7.94 13.05
CA GLU A 105 -28.96 -9.39 13.26
C GLU A 105 -27.70 -9.84 14.01
N ASP A 106 -27.97 -10.41 15.18
CA ASP A 106 -27.06 -11.03 16.13
C ASP A 106 -26.21 -12.15 15.49
N ILE A 107 -24.89 -12.01 15.49
CA ILE A 107 -23.98 -13.14 15.30
C ILE A 107 -23.71 -13.75 16.68
N ILE A 108 -24.49 -14.78 17.01
CA ILE A 108 -24.29 -15.64 18.17
C ILE A 108 -23.00 -16.46 17.96
N LEU A 109 -21.97 -16.13 18.75
CA LEU A 109 -20.77 -16.93 18.96
C LEU A 109 -21.15 -18.27 19.62
N HIS A 110 -21.29 -19.32 18.81
CA HIS A 110 -21.34 -20.68 19.33
C HIS A 110 -19.94 -21.13 19.77
N GLY A 111 -19.72 -21.10 21.09
CA GLY A 111 -18.65 -21.83 21.74
C GLY A 111 -18.86 -23.33 21.61
N ALA A 112 -17.84 -24.04 21.14
CA ALA A 112 -17.70 -25.48 21.27
C ALA A 112 -16.27 -25.81 21.73
N ARG A 113 -16.11 -25.90 23.05
CA ARG A 113 -15.08 -26.75 23.66
C ARG A 113 -15.58 -28.19 23.61
N PRO A 114 -14.68 -29.14 23.35
CA PRO A 114 -14.70 -30.39 24.09
C PRO A 114 -13.39 -30.56 24.87
N ASP A 115 -13.53 -30.64 26.19
CA ASP A 115 -12.61 -31.34 27.08
C ASP A 115 -12.65 -32.85 26.76
N ALA A 116 -11.50 -33.50 26.70
CA ALA A 116 -11.31 -34.92 27.08
C ALA A 116 -9.83 -35.33 26.96
N ASP A 117 -9.15 -35.28 28.10
CA ASP A 117 -8.19 -36.24 28.67
C ASP A 117 -7.70 -37.40 27.79
N ALA A 118 -6.38 -37.56 27.72
CA ALA A 118 -5.73 -38.88 27.84
C ALA A 118 -4.23 -38.73 28.17
N ASP A 119 -3.90 -39.14 29.38
CA ASP A 119 -2.55 -39.44 29.87
C ASP A 119 -1.83 -40.45 28.97
N ALA A 120 -0.51 -40.29 28.81
CA ALA A 120 0.43 -41.40 28.71
C ALA A 120 1.87 -40.91 28.94
N ASP A 121 2.34 -41.15 30.17
CA ASP A 121 3.75 -41.27 30.51
C ASP A 121 4.44 -42.34 29.65
N ALA A 122 5.64 -42.04 29.15
CA ALA A 122 6.67 -43.05 28.90
C ALA A 122 8.05 -42.38 28.81
N ASP A 123 8.77 -42.44 29.94
CA ASP A 123 10.23 -42.43 30.00
C ASP A 123 10.82 -43.52 29.09
N ALA A 124 11.87 -43.19 28.34
CA ALA A 124 12.96 -44.12 28.05
C ALA A 124 14.23 -43.38 27.61
N ASP A 125 15.28 -43.70 28.36
CA ASP A 125 16.67 -43.31 28.27
C ASP A 125 17.36 -43.48 26.89
N ALA A 126 18.36 -42.60 26.72
CA ALA A 126 19.73 -42.82 26.21
C ALA A 126 19.97 -43.60 24.90
N GLU A 127 20.81 -43.03 24.03
CA GLU A 127 22.22 -43.45 23.88
C GLU A 127 22.93 -42.55 22.84
N ASP A 128 24.22 -42.35 23.09
CA ASP A 128 25.21 -41.68 22.29
C ASP A 128 25.32 -42.21 20.84
N GLY A 129 25.64 -41.29 19.92
CA GLY A 129 25.95 -41.61 18.52
C GLY A 129 26.90 -40.60 17.91
N ASP A 130 28.17 -40.70 18.31
CA ASP A 130 29.35 -40.16 17.62
C ASP A 130 29.45 -40.66 16.16
N GLY A 131 29.93 -39.81 15.25
CA GLY A 131 30.43 -40.27 13.94
C GLY A 131 30.16 -39.39 12.72
N GLY A 132 30.98 -38.35 12.55
CA GLY A 132 31.84 -38.22 11.36
C GLY A 132 31.26 -37.91 9.97
N ALA A 133 31.62 -36.71 9.50
CA ALA A 133 32.21 -36.39 8.19
C ALA A 133 31.32 -36.33 6.93
N ASP A 134 31.25 -35.09 6.41
CA ASP A 134 31.55 -34.68 5.02
C ASP A 134 31.12 -35.60 3.86
N VAL A 135 30.21 -35.11 3.02
CA VAL A 135 30.49 -34.45 1.72
C VAL A 135 29.12 -34.18 1.09
N PHE A 136 28.57 -32.97 1.30
CA PHE A 136 27.49 -32.45 0.47
C PHE A 136 28.12 -31.51 -0.56
N ALA A 137 28.00 -31.88 -1.83
CA ALA A 137 28.30 -31.01 -2.96
C ALA A 137 27.35 -29.81 -2.98
N PRO A 138 27.85 -28.63 -3.38
CA PRO A 138 26.97 -27.68 -4.05
C PRO A 138 27.71 -26.93 -5.15
N GLU A 139 27.38 -27.17 -6.41
CA GLU A 139 27.69 -26.21 -7.50
C GLU A 139 26.53 -26.28 -8.50
N GLU A 140 25.37 -25.73 -8.13
CA GLU A 140 24.38 -25.24 -9.10
C GLU A 140 23.86 -23.88 -8.63
N ASP A 141 24.23 -22.87 -9.41
CA ASP A 141 23.59 -21.58 -9.66
C ASP A 141 22.50 -21.13 -8.66
N THR A 142 22.88 -20.18 -7.80
CA THR A 142 21.95 -19.15 -7.34
C THR A 142 22.61 -17.81 -7.57
N GLU A 143 22.19 -17.12 -8.63
CA GLU A 143 22.51 -15.73 -8.87
C GLU A 143 22.23 -14.95 -7.59
N SER A 144 23.30 -14.46 -6.95
CA SER A 144 23.25 -13.88 -5.61
C SER A 144 22.47 -12.59 -5.65
N VAL A 145 21.37 -12.57 -4.90
CA VAL A 145 20.60 -11.40 -4.46
C VAL A 145 21.42 -10.25 -3.84
N GLU A 146 22.71 -10.47 -3.57
CA GLU A 146 23.68 -9.43 -3.20
C GLU A 146 24.11 -8.56 -4.39
N ASP A 147 24.08 -9.08 -5.62
CA ASP A 147 24.26 -8.31 -6.87
C ASP A 147 23.04 -7.41 -7.17
N LEU A 148 21.88 -7.72 -6.58
CA LEU A 148 20.64 -6.94 -6.74
C LEU A 148 20.50 -5.78 -5.74
N LEU A 149 21.27 -5.76 -4.65
CA LEU A 149 21.10 -4.83 -3.52
C LEU A 149 22.46 -4.25 -3.08
N GLY A 150 23.30 -3.89 -4.06
CA GLY A 150 24.72 -3.54 -3.90
C GLY A 150 25.11 -2.80 -2.62
N GLU A 151 26.25 -3.24 -2.06
CA GLU A 151 26.93 -2.68 -0.89
C GLU A 151 27.41 -1.24 -1.14
N ASP A 152 26.54 -0.25 -1.07
CA ASP A 152 26.92 1.16 -0.88
C ASP A 152 25.78 1.96 -0.25
N LEU A 153 25.44 1.66 1.01
CA LEU A 153 24.68 2.59 1.86
C LEU A 153 25.64 3.66 2.39
N GLY A 154 26.15 4.47 1.46
CA GLY A 154 26.85 5.71 1.78
C GLY A 154 25.85 6.75 2.27
N GLU A 155 25.92 7.06 3.56
CA GLU A 155 25.51 8.36 4.11
C GLU A 155 25.92 9.48 3.13
N GLU A 156 24.96 10.34 2.76
CA GLU A 156 25.08 11.72 2.24
C GLU A 156 24.17 11.96 1.01
N ALA A 157 22.87 12.16 1.23
CA ALA A 157 22.02 12.95 0.32
C ALA A 157 20.74 13.47 1.02
N ALA A 158 20.89 14.14 2.17
CA ALA A 158 19.85 15.05 2.65
C ALA A 158 20.14 16.44 2.05
N GLU A 159 19.37 16.84 1.03
CA GLU A 159 18.94 18.22 0.73
C GLU A 159 18.42 18.34 -0.72
N ASP A 160 17.17 17.91 -0.96
CA ASP A 160 16.18 18.74 -1.67
C ASP A 160 14.78 18.22 -1.34
N GLY A 161 13.92 19.06 -0.76
CA GLY A 161 12.57 18.73 -0.29
C GLY A 161 11.55 18.55 -1.41
N SER A 162 11.95 17.91 -2.50
CA SER A 162 11.11 17.52 -3.63
C SER A 162 10.65 16.09 -3.39
N SER A 163 9.45 15.93 -2.83
CA SER A 163 8.67 14.68 -2.79
C SER A 163 9.02 13.80 -4.01
N PHE A 164 9.73 12.70 -3.78
CA PHE A 164 10.24 11.78 -4.80
C PHE A 164 9.13 11.28 -5.74
N TYR A 165 7.91 11.25 -5.20
CA TYR A 165 6.71 10.90 -5.91
C TYR A 165 5.91 12.17 -6.29
N SER A 166 5.46 12.23 -7.55
CA SER A 166 4.28 13.03 -7.90
C SER A 166 3.10 12.58 -7.01
N THR A 167 2.12 13.44 -6.72
CA THR A 167 0.88 13.07 -5.97
C THR A 167 0.26 11.76 -6.45
N ARG A 168 0.43 11.43 -7.74
CA ARG A 168 0.01 10.15 -8.34
C ARG A 168 0.68 8.92 -7.72
N TRP A 169 1.94 9.00 -7.30
CA TRP A 169 2.75 7.86 -6.88
C TRP A 169 3.14 7.90 -5.39
N ASN A 170 2.47 8.71 -4.58
CA ASN A 170 2.74 8.88 -3.15
C ASN A 170 1.68 8.14 -2.30
N PRO A 171 1.92 6.89 -1.86
CA PRO A 171 0.89 6.07 -1.20
C PRO A 171 0.35 6.61 0.13
N PRO A 172 1.15 7.25 1.00
CA PRO A 172 0.64 7.97 2.16
C PRO A 172 -0.47 8.99 1.85
N GLU A 173 -0.41 9.62 0.67
CA GLU A 173 -1.36 10.65 0.23
C GLU A 173 -2.55 10.08 -0.58
N TRP A 174 -2.61 8.75 -0.78
CA TRP A 174 -3.67 8.14 -1.57
C TRP A 174 -5.01 8.05 -0.82
N HIS A 175 -6.08 7.97 -1.59
CA HIS A 175 -7.43 7.95 -1.03
C HIS A 175 -7.71 6.75 -0.12
N TRP A 176 -7.17 5.57 -0.46
CA TRP A 176 -7.22 4.39 0.40
C TRP A 176 -5.79 4.08 0.85
N CYS A 177 -5.31 4.75 1.89
CA CYS A 177 -4.00 4.52 2.49
C CYS A 177 -4.12 3.91 3.89
N SER A 178 -2.99 3.47 4.44
CA SER A 178 -2.85 3.04 5.84
C SER A 178 -3.79 1.91 6.27
N MET A 179 -4.11 0.98 5.36
CA MET A 179 -4.97 -0.15 5.69
C MET A 179 -4.16 -1.24 6.37
N GLU A 180 -4.45 -1.46 7.65
CA GLU A 180 -3.81 -2.51 8.45
C GLU A 180 -4.16 -3.89 7.91
N LEU A 181 -3.14 -4.70 7.64
CA LEU A 181 -3.34 -6.04 7.11
C LEU A 181 -3.86 -7.03 8.15
N PHE A 182 -3.65 -6.76 9.43
CA PHE A 182 -4.09 -7.60 10.53
C PHE A 182 -4.64 -6.72 11.64
N ASP A 183 -5.37 -7.33 12.59
CA ASP A 183 -5.73 -6.65 13.82
C ASP A 183 -4.49 -6.28 14.65
N GLU A 184 -4.66 -5.33 15.58
CA GLU A 184 -3.58 -4.80 16.43
C GLU A 184 -2.82 -5.91 17.19
N SER A 185 -3.50 -6.97 17.64
CA SER A 185 -2.85 -8.04 18.41
C SER A 185 -1.96 -8.93 17.54
N ALA A 186 -2.41 -9.27 16.33
CA ALA A 186 -1.59 -9.98 15.34
C ALA A 186 -0.45 -9.09 14.82
N SER A 187 -0.79 -7.83 14.49
CA SER A 187 0.02 -6.61 14.60
C SER A 187 1.33 -6.77 15.37
N GLU A 188 1.16 -6.69 16.68
CA GLU A 188 2.21 -6.71 17.69
C GLU A 188 3.02 -8.00 17.68
N LEU A 189 2.35 -9.15 17.63
CA LEU A 189 3.02 -10.45 17.66
C LEU A 189 4.00 -10.63 16.49
N TRP A 190 3.59 -10.24 15.29
CA TRP A 190 4.45 -10.36 14.11
C TRP A 190 5.61 -9.38 14.12
N SER A 191 5.36 -8.12 14.50
CA SER A 191 6.43 -7.14 14.67
C SER A 191 7.44 -7.57 15.72
N GLU A 192 7.00 -8.11 16.86
CA GLU A 192 7.88 -8.61 17.91
C GLU A 192 8.68 -9.82 17.42
N ALA A 193 8.05 -10.75 16.70
CA ALA A 193 8.72 -11.89 16.11
C ALA A 193 9.82 -11.48 15.13
N LEU A 194 9.53 -10.57 14.19
CA LEU A 194 10.52 -10.02 13.25
C LEU A 194 11.65 -9.30 13.96
N THR A 195 11.32 -8.47 14.95
CA THR A 195 12.31 -7.74 15.76
C THR A 195 13.21 -8.70 16.56
N SER A 196 12.66 -9.80 17.08
CA SER A 196 13.41 -10.86 17.76
C SER A 196 14.33 -11.61 16.81
N VAL A 197 13.94 -11.80 15.55
CA VAL A 197 14.82 -12.35 14.50
C VAL A 197 15.96 -11.37 14.21
N ALA A 198 15.67 -10.08 14.03
CA ALA A 198 16.68 -9.04 13.79
C ALA A 198 17.71 -8.96 14.92
N ARG A 199 17.26 -9.04 16.18
CA ARG A 199 18.17 -9.07 17.35
C ARG A 199 19.08 -10.30 17.38
N ARG A 200 18.65 -11.44 16.83
CA ARG A 200 19.40 -12.71 16.85
C ARG A 200 20.32 -12.89 15.65
N HIS A 201 19.87 -12.49 14.47
CA HIS A 201 20.53 -12.76 13.19
C HIS A 201 21.13 -11.52 12.53
N GLY A 202 20.95 -10.35 13.12
CA GLY A 202 21.35 -9.07 12.55
C GLY A 202 20.19 -8.37 11.83
N TRP A 203 20.21 -7.04 11.92
CA TRP A 203 19.19 -6.19 11.30
C TRP A 203 19.20 -6.31 9.77
N GLU A 204 20.37 -6.12 9.15
CA GLU A 204 20.54 -6.07 7.70
C GLU A 204 20.03 -7.33 7.00
N GLU A 205 20.41 -8.51 7.47
CA GLU A 205 19.94 -9.76 6.86
C GLU A 205 18.44 -9.98 7.07
N THR A 206 17.91 -9.54 8.22
CA THR A 206 16.48 -9.66 8.51
C THR A 206 15.65 -8.72 7.63
N ILE A 207 16.07 -7.46 7.49
CA ILE A 207 15.37 -6.48 6.68
C ILE A 207 15.48 -6.82 5.19
N ARG A 208 16.62 -7.34 4.73
CA ARG A 208 16.80 -7.86 3.36
C ARG A 208 15.80 -8.97 3.03
N ARG A 209 15.64 -9.95 3.93
CA ARG A 209 14.64 -11.02 3.78
C ARG A 209 13.22 -10.47 3.81
N TYR A 210 12.97 -9.47 4.66
CA TYR A 210 11.68 -8.82 4.77
C TYR A 210 11.30 -8.10 3.47
N TYR A 211 12.19 -7.27 2.91
CA TYR A 211 11.97 -6.63 1.60
C TYR A 211 11.73 -7.63 0.49
N ARG A 212 12.52 -8.70 0.40
CA ARG A 212 12.32 -9.74 -0.62
C ARG A 212 10.93 -10.38 -0.53
N MET A 213 10.49 -10.64 0.70
CA MET A 213 9.14 -11.15 0.96
C MET A 213 8.08 -10.14 0.50
N LEU A 214 8.23 -8.85 0.82
CA LEU A 214 7.28 -7.80 0.40
C LEU A 214 7.24 -7.64 -1.12
N VAL A 215 8.38 -7.64 -1.80
CA VAL A 215 8.47 -7.60 -3.27
C VAL A 215 7.74 -8.80 -3.88
N SER A 216 7.97 -10.01 -3.36
CA SER A 216 7.26 -11.20 -3.83
C SER A 216 5.74 -11.05 -3.69
N ILE A 217 5.29 -10.50 -2.56
CA ILE A 217 3.86 -10.24 -2.32
C ILE A 217 3.33 -9.19 -3.28
N ALA A 218 4.05 -8.09 -3.50
CA ALA A 218 3.64 -7.03 -4.42
C ALA A 218 3.49 -7.57 -5.86
N ILE A 219 4.44 -8.37 -6.33
CA ILE A 219 4.36 -9.01 -7.66
C ILE A 219 3.11 -9.91 -7.76
N ASP A 220 2.84 -10.71 -6.73
CA ASP A 220 1.65 -11.58 -6.70
C ASP A 220 0.36 -10.75 -6.69
N LEU A 221 0.31 -9.66 -5.92
CA LEU A 221 -0.84 -8.74 -5.91
C LEU A 221 -1.06 -8.13 -7.29
N GLY A 222 -0.01 -7.64 -7.95
CA GLY A 222 -0.08 -7.11 -9.30
C GLY A 222 -0.66 -8.13 -10.27
N ARG A 223 -0.15 -9.36 -10.26
CA ARG A 223 -0.64 -10.44 -11.14
C ARG A 223 -2.12 -10.78 -10.90
N GLU A 224 -2.54 -10.84 -9.64
CA GLU A 224 -3.91 -11.24 -9.27
C GLU A 224 -4.95 -10.13 -9.43
N LEU A 225 -4.53 -8.87 -9.35
CA LEU A 225 -5.41 -7.70 -9.40
C LEU A 225 -5.44 -7.02 -10.77
N ALA A 226 -4.40 -7.20 -11.61
CA ALA A 226 -4.30 -6.64 -12.95
C ALA A 226 -5.19 -7.37 -13.96
N VAL A 227 -6.50 -7.33 -13.75
CA VAL A 227 -7.50 -8.03 -14.55
C VAL A 227 -8.61 -7.09 -15.03
N GLY A 228 -9.17 -7.41 -16.21
CA GLY A 228 -10.28 -6.67 -16.80
C GLY A 228 -9.94 -5.20 -17.02
N ARG A 229 -10.68 -4.31 -16.36
CA ARG A 229 -10.48 -2.85 -16.45
C ARG A 229 -9.24 -2.33 -15.73
N ASN A 230 -8.71 -3.11 -14.79
CA ASN A 230 -7.52 -2.77 -14.02
C ASN A 230 -6.28 -3.43 -14.62
N ALA A 231 -6.29 -3.82 -15.91
CA ALA A 231 -5.19 -4.54 -16.53
C ALA A 231 -3.84 -3.78 -16.47
N ASP A 232 -3.89 -2.46 -16.37
CA ASP A 232 -2.71 -1.59 -16.25
C ASP A 232 -2.34 -1.30 -14.78
N LEU A 233 -2.97 -1.98 -13.81
CA LEU A 233 -2.67 -1.82 -12.39
C LEU A 233 -1.25 -2.31 -12.10
N ILE A 234 -0.49 -1.47 -11.41
CA ILE A 234 0.82 -1.83 -10.90
C ILE A 234 0.78 -2.06 -9.39
N ALA A 235 1.65 -2.94 -8.90
CA ALA A 235 1.82 -3.18 -7.48
C ALA A 235 3.31 -3.08 -7.12
N TYR A 236 3.63 -2.35 -6.05
CA TYR A 236 5.01 -2.14 -5.63
C TYR A 236 5.14 -2.00 -4.11
N VAL A 237 6.38 -2.04 -3.62
CA VAL A 237 6.72 -1.69 -2.24
C VAL A 237 7.17 -0.24 -2.21
N SER A 238 6.54 0.56 -1.37
CA SER A 238 6.81 1.98 -1.18
C SER A 238 7.77 2.16 -0.02
N ASP A 239 8.87 2.84 -0.30
CA ASP A 239 9.91 3.18 0.66
C ASP A 239 10.67 4.40 0.14
N GLU A 240 10.94 5.38 1.01
CA GLU A 240 11.63 6.61 0.59
C GLU A 240 13.12 6.38 0.32
N ASP A 241 13.76 5.51 1.11
CA ASP A 241 15.20 5.27 1.02
C ASP A 241 15.59 4.39 -0.17
N HIS A 242 14.75 3.39 -0.52
CA HIS A 242 15.03 2.40 -1.56
C HIS A 242 14.04 2.43 -2.74
N ALA A 243 13.29 3.52 -2.91
CA ALA A 243 12.22 3.69 -3.90
C ALA A 243 12.56 3.13 -5.29
N ASP A 244 13.69 3.53 -5.87
CA ASP A 244 14.09 3.16 -7.23
C ASP A 244 14.35 1.65 -7.38
N GLN A 245 15.00 1.06 -6.39
CA GLN A 245 15.38 -0.35 -6.39
C GLN A 245 14.13 -1.23 -6.23
N LEU A 246 13.24 -0.86 -5.31
CA LEU A 246 11.99 -1.58 -5.07
C LEU A 246 11.03 -1.48 -6.25
N LEU A 247 10.92 -0.31 -6.89
CA LEU A 247 10.14 -0.15 -8.12
C LEU A 247 10.66 -1.05 -9.24
N ARG A 248 11.98 -1.11 -9.44
CA ARG A 248 12.60 -2.01 -10.43
C ARG A 248 12.41 -3.48 -10.10
N ALA A 249 12.42 -3.84 -8.82
CA ALA A 249 12.22 -5.21 -8.38
C ALA A 249 10.75 -5.67 -8.54
N CYS A 250 9.79 -4.77 -8.36
CA CYS A 250 8.36 -5.09 -8.42
C CYS A 250 7.77 -5.01 -9.85
N LEU A 251 8.27 -4.10 -10.68
CA LEU A 251 7.65 -3.76 -11.96
C LEU A 251 8.37 -4.40 -13.15
N THR A 252 7.59 -4.76 -14.18
CA THR A 252 8.15 -5.15 -15.47
C THR A 252 8.80 -3.94 -16.17
N PRO A 253 9.78 -4.14 -17.07
CA PRO A 253 10.38 -3.04 -17.83
C PRO A 253 9.37 -2.21 -18.62
N GLU A 254 8.29 -2.84 -19.10
CA GLU A 254 7.21 -2.17 -19.82
C GLU A 254 6.40 -1.24 -18.91
N GLN A 255 6.03 -1.72 -17.71
CA GLN A 255 5.35 -0.90 -16.69
C GLN A 255 6.25 0.23 -16.19
N LEU A 256 7.53 -0.04 -16.00
CA LEU A 256 8.51 0.97 -15.58
C LEU A 256 8.63 2.07 -16.65
N ALA A 257 8.76 1.71 -17.93
CA ALA A 257 8.83 2.68 -19.01
C ALA A 257 7.53 3.49 -19.18
N ALA A 258 6.37 2.88 -18.90
CA ALA A 258 5.07 3.54 -19.01
C ALA A 258 4.79 4.52 -17.87
N HIS A 259 5.16 4.17 -16.64
CA HIS A 259 4.79 4.92 -15.43
C HIS A 259 5.94 5.73 -14.81
N PHE A 260 7.17 5.28 -15.00
CA PHE A 260 8.40 5.87 -14.46
C PHE A 260 9.49 5.97 -15.55
N PRO A 261 9.26 6.76 -16.62
CA PRO A 261 10.15 6.80 -17.79
C PRO A 261 11.58 7.25 -17.44
N ASP A 262 11.72 8.16 -16.46
CA ASP A 262 13.03 8.63 -16.00
C ASP A 262 13.81 7.49 -15.33
N LEU A 263 13.13 6.65 -14.55
CA LEU A 263 13.74 5.49 -13.91
C LEU A 263 14.08 4.40 -14.93
N ALA A 264 13.26 4.21 -15.97
CA ALA A 264 13.53 3.24 -17.03
C ALA A 264 14.69 3.65 -17.95
N ALA A 265 14.93 4.95 -18.12
CA ALA A 265 16.03 5.48 -18.92
C ALA A 265 17.40 5.38 -18.22
N LEU A 266 17.41 5.27 -16.89
CA LEU A 266 18.63 5.11 -16.12
C LEU A 266 19.14 3.65 -16.24
N PRO A 267 20.41 3.42 -16.61
CA PRO A 267 21.01 2.10 -16.49
C PRO A 267 20.96 1.64 -15.03
N ALA A 268 20.78 0.33 -14.79
CA ALA A 268 20.71 -0.25 -13.44
C ALA A 268 22.00 -0.11 -12.61
N ASP A 269 23.04 0.45 -13.20
CA ASP A 269 24.43 0.32 -12.76
C ASP A 269 25.15 1.68 -12.67
N LEU A 270 24.39 2.79 -12.56
CA LEU A 270 24.99 4.09 -12.29
C LEU A 270 25.05 4.32 -10.77
N PRO A 271 26.23 4.28 -10.15
CA PRO A 271 26.39 4.78 -8.79
C PRO A 271 26.05 6.26 -8.81
N ARG A 272 24.98 6.64 -8.11
CA ARG A 272 24.69 8.05 -7.86
C ARG A 272 25.73 8.54 -6.85
N SER A 273 26.58 9.45 -7.32
CA SER A 273 27.61 10.14 -6.52
C SER A 273 27.00 11.17 -5.59
#